data_AF-A0A0Q8DG69-F1
#
_entry.id   AF-A0A0Q8DG69-F1
#
_cell.length_a   1.000
_cell.length_b   1.000
_cell.length_c   1.000
_cell.angle_alpha   90.00
_cell.angle_beta   90.00
_cell.angle_gamma   90.00
#
_symmetry.space_group_name_H-M   'P 1'
#
loop_
_entity.id
_entity.type
_entity.pdbx_description
1 polymer ?
#
loop_
_entity_poly.entity_id
_entity_poly.type
_entity_poly.pdbx_seq_one_letter_code
_entity_poly.pdbx_strand_id
1 'polypeptide(L)'
;MTLPLRIRFSLGLAIGFLALGLLLLVWGLLNDRIPNAVLGAMFLVLGGLQYTGVAIIVGVNEVQVKSALRTTARRVPIEGLADLKIDGLALLRASDDLRITSLSGVAARTSDVETLREAIAAAGGTA
;
A
#
# COMPACT_ATOMS: atom_id res chain seq x y z
N MET A 1 -6.91 20.98 9.95
CA MET A 1 -7.44 19.65 10.27
C MET A 1 -7.76 18.92 8.98
N THR A 2 -6.92 18.00 8.51
CA THR A 2 -7.28 17.08 7.41
C THR A 2 -6.65 15.72 7.66
N LEU A 3 -7.25 14.99 8.61
CA LEU A 3 -7.10 13.54 8.81
C LEU A 3 -8.46 12.91 8.51
N PRO A 4 -8.53 11.71 7.92
CA PRO A 4 -7.46 10.72 7.77
C PRO A 4 -6.68 10.80 6.44
N LEU A 5 -5.35 10.66 6.52
CA LEU A 5 -4.50 10.48 5.33
C LEU A 5 -4.58 9.03 4.87
N ARG A 6 -4.76 8.80 3.57
CA ARG A 6 -4.90 7.45 3.00
C ARG A 6 -3.81 7.22 1.97
N ILE A 7 -3.02 6.17 2.17
CA ILE A 7 -1.96 5.75 1.25
C ILE A 7 -2.45 4.52 0.52
N ARG A 8 -2.56 4.63 -0.81
CA ARG A 8 -2.99 3.53 -1.67
C ARG A 8 -1.84 2.59 -2.01
N PHE A 9 -2.20 1.39 -2.45
CA PHE A 9 -1.21 0.47 -3.03
C PHE A 9 -0.55 1.08 -4.28
N SER A 10 0.66 0.60 -4.60
CA SER A 10 1.36 1.02 -5.80
C SER A 10 0.55 0.74 -7.07
N LEU A 11 0.39 1.78 -7.88
CA LEU A 11 -0.27 1.65 -9.18
C LEU A 11 0.51 0.73 -10.12
N GLY A 12 1.84 0.79 -10.06
CA GLY A 12 2.70 -0.03 -10.91
C GLY A 12 2.55 -1.53 -10.62
N LEU A 13 2.46 -1.90 -9.35
CA LEU A 13 2.24 -3.29 -8.94
C LEU A 13 0.86 -3.80 -9.39
N ALA A 14 -0.18 -2.98 -9.22
CA ALA A 14 -1.53 -3.30 -9.68
C ALA A 14 -1.57 -3.52 -11.20
N ILE A 15 -0.96 -2.61 -11.98
CA ILE A 15 -0.85 -2.75 -13.44
C ILE A 15 -0.07 -4.00 -13.83
N GLY A 16 1.05 -4.28 -13.14
CA GLY A 16 1.85 -5.48 -13.38
C GLY A 16 1.03 -6.77 -13.21
N PHE A 17 0.27 -6.88 -12.12
CA PHE A 17 -0.62 -8.03 -11.91
C PHE A 17 -1.74 -8.12 -12.94
N LEU A 18 -2.34 -7.00 -13.32
CA LEU A 18 -3.38 -6.98 -14.35
C LEU A 18 -2.82 -7.42 -15.73
N ALA A 19 -1.65 -6.91 -16.11
CA ALA A 19 -1.02 -7.23 -17.39
C ALA A 19 -0.58 -8.71 -17.44
N LEU A 20 0.08 -9.21 -16.40
CA LEU A 20 0.48 -10.62 -16.30
C LEU A 20 -0.73 -11.56 -16.24
N GLY A 21 -1.76 -11.17 -15.49
CA GLY A 21 -3.00 -11.95 -15.38
C GLY A 21 -3.72 -12.07 -16.72
N LEU A 22 -3.83 -10.95 -17.47
CA LEU A 22 -4.43 -10.94 -18.80
C LEU A 22 -3.62 -11.80 -19.79
N LEU A 23 -2.29 -11.67 -19.78
CA LEU A 23 -1.41 -12.44 -20.66
C LEU A 23 -1.54 -13.95 -20.39
N LEU A 24 -1.50 -14.37 -19.12
CA LEU A 24 -1.64 -15.77 -18.73
C LEU A 24 -3.04 -16.31 -19.06
N LEU A 25 -4.08 -15.50 -18.89
CA LEU A 25 -5.45 -15.89 -19.22
C LEU A 25 -5.58 -16.14 -20.73
N VAL A 26 -5.16 -15.19 -21.56
CA VAL A 26 -5.21 -15.31 -23.03
C VAL A 26 -4.36 -16.50 -23.50
N TRP A 27 -3.13 -16.62 -22.98
CA TRP A 27 -2.25 -17.73 -23.32
C TRP A 27 -2.82 -19.09 -22.89
N GLY A 28 -3.40 -19.17 -21.69
CA GLY A 28 -4.04 -20.37 -21.16
C GLY A 28 -5.23 -20.80 -22.00
N LEU A 29 -6.08 -19.86 -22.42
CA LEU A 29 -7.23 -20.12 -23.29
C LEU A 29 -6.81 -20.54 -24.70
N LEU A 30 -5.78 -19.92 -25.29
CA LEU A 30 -5.30 -20.26 -26.64
C LEU A 30 -4.65 -21.65 -26.73
N ASN A 31 -4.16 -22.19 -25.61
CA ASN A 31 -3.43 -23.46 -25.58
C ASN A 31 -4.18 -24.56 -24.79
N ASP A 32 -5.47 -24.38 -24.48
CA ASP A 32 -6.28 -25.27 -23.63
C ASP A 32 -5.61 -25.63 -22.28
N ARG A 33 -4.79 -24.73 -21.74
CA ARG A 33 -4.12 -24.90 -20.45
C ARG A 33 -4.97 -24.28 -19.34
N ILE A 34 -5.97 -25.02 -18.89
CA ILE A 34 -6.88 -24.62 -17.79
C ILE A 34 -6.13 -24.07 -16.55
N PRO A 35 -5.02 -24.69 -16.07
CA PRO A 35 -4.31 -24.16 -14.89
C PRO A 35 -3.77 -22.73 -15.10
N ASN A 36 -3.30 -22.41 -16.30
CA ASN A 36 -2.77 -21.09 -16.63
C ASN A 36 -3.90 -20.06 -16.73
N ALA A 37 -5.06 -20.46 -17.28
CA ALA A 37 -6.23 -19.60 -17.33
C ALA A 37 -6.73 -19.25 -15.92
N VAL A 38 -6.80 -20.25 -15.02
CA VAL A 38 -7.18 -20.04 -13.61
C VAL A 38 -6.18 -19.10 -12.91
N LEU A 39 -4.88 -19.32 -13.09
CA LEU A 39 -3.84 -18.47 -12.50
C LEU A 39 -3.93 -17.03 -13.03
N GLY A 40 -4.17 -16.86 -14.34
CA GLY A 40 -4.39 -15.55 -14.95
C GLY A 40 -5.59 -14.81 -14.37
N ALA A 41 -6.71 -15.52 -14.18
CA ALA A 41 -7.90 -14.97 -13.53
C ALA A 41 -7.61 -14.54 -12.07
N MET A 42 -6.86 -15.34 -11.31
CA MET A 42 -6.46 -14.97 -9.95
C MET A 42 -5.62 -13.69 -9.92
N PHE A 43 -4.66 -13.55 -10.85
CA PHE A 43 -3.85 -12.34 -10.95
C PHE A 43 -4.66 -11.10 -11.35
N LEU A 44 -5.66 -11.24 -12.23
CA LEU A 44 -6.57 -10.15 -12.56
C LEU A 44 -7.36 -9.67 -11.33
N VAL A 45 -7.88 -10.60 -10.53
CA VAL A 45 -8.61 -10.29 -9.29
C VAL A 45 -7.70 -9.58 -8.30
N LEU A 46 -6.47 -10.09 -8.09
CA LEU A 46 -5.49 -9.47 -7.19
C LEU A 46 -5.08 -8.06 -7.67
N GLY A 47 -4.85 -7.88 -8.97
CA GLY A 47 -4.52 -6.59 -9.55
C GLY A 47 -5.65 -5.57 -9.37
N GLY A 48 -6.91 -5.98 -9.57
CA GLY A 48 -8.08 -5.13 -9.35
C GLY A 48 -8.29 -4.75 -7.87
N LEU A 49 -8.07 -5.70 -6.96
CA LEU A 49 -8.08 -5.45 -5.52
C LEU A 49 -7.01 -4.43 -5.12
N GLN A 50 -5.79 -4.57 -5.62
CA GLN A 50 -4.72 -3.60 -5.36
C GLN A 50 -5.02 -2.23 -5.94
N TYR A 51 -5.55 -2.17 -7.17
CA TYR A 51 -5.85 -0.91 -7.85
C TYR A 51 -6.80 -0.01 -7.03
N THR A 52 -7.78 -0.61 -6.37
CA THR A 52 -8.77 0.11 -5.54
C THR A 52 -8.45 0.09 -4.05
N GLY A 53 -7.39 -0.61 -3.65
CA GLY A 53 -7.05 -0.86 -2.25
C GLY A 53 -6.31 0.31 -1.59
N VAL A 54 -6.58 0.49 -0.30
CA VAL A 54 -5.82 1.39 0.58
C VAL A 54 -4.88 0.52 1.41
N ALA A 55 -3.60 0.84 1.40
CA ALA A 55 -2.55 0.10 2.11
C ALA A 55 -2.38 0.62 3.55
N ILE A 56 -2.45 1.93 3.75
CA ILE A 56 -2.22 2.56 5.06
C ILE A 56 -3.25 3.67 5.27
N ILE A 57 -3.82 3.73 6.46
CA ILE A 57 -4.64 4.85 6.90
C ILE A 57 -3.96 5.47 8.12
N VAL A 58 -3.57 6.73 8.01
CA VAL A 58 -3.06 7.52 9.12
C VAL A 58 -4.25 8.29 9.69
N GLY A 59 -4.73 7.84 10.86
CA GLY A 59 -5.73 8.50 11.66
C GLY A 59 -5.11 9.51 12.63
N VAL A 60 -5.95 10.14 13.46
CA VAL A 60 -5.48 11.15 14.43
C VAL A 60 -4.60 10.53 15.51
N ASN A 61 -4.99 9.35 16.01
CA ASN A 61 -4.32 8.68 17.14
C ASN A 61 -3.80 7.27 16.80
N GLU A 62 -3.90 6.83 15.54
CA GLU A 62 -3.43 5.51 15.14
C GLU A 62 -3.07 5.46 13.66
N VAL A 63 -2.11 4.60 13.33
CA VAL A 63 -1.82 4.15 11.98
C VAL A 63 -2.39 2.75 11.79
N GLN A 64 -3.28 2.59 10.81
CA GLN A 64 -3.81 1.30 10.41
C GLN A 64 -3.11 0.82 9.13
N VAL A 65 -2.45 -0.32 9.21
CA VAL A 65 -1.94 -1.04 8.04
C VAL A 65 -3.02 -2.00 7.58
N LYS A 66 -3.48 -1.83 6.33
CA LYS A 66 -4.51 -2.65 5.71
C LYS A 66 -3.89 -3.68 4.76
N SER A 67 -4.51 -4.86 4.71
CA SER A 67 -4.19 -5.89 3.73
C SER A 67 -4.81 -5.56 2.36
N ALA A 68 -4.40 -6.29 1.32
CA ALA A 68 -5.02 -6.20 0.00
C ALA A 68 -6.52 -6.55 0.01
N LEU A 69 -6.97 -7.32 1.01
CA LEU A 69 -8.38 -7.65 1.26
C LEU A 69 -9.12 -6.57 2.06
N ARG A 70 -8.50 -5.41 2.27
CA ARG A 70 -9.04 -4.26 3.02
C ARG A 70 -9.27 -4.52 4.52
N THR A 71 -8.80 -5.65 5.04
CA THR A 71 -8.80 -5.96 6.48
C THR A 71 -7.65 -5.24 7.18
N THR A 72 -7.81 -4.85 8.44
CA THR A 72 -6.72 -4.26 9.21
C THR A 72 -5.76 -5.35 9.66
N ALA A 73 -4.54 -5.34 9.12
CA ALA A 73 -3.49 -6.30 9.49
C ALA A 73 -2.78 -5.89 10.78
N ARG A 74 -2.58 -4.58 10.98
CA ARG A 74 -1.88 -4.03 12.14
C ARG A 74 -2.42 -2.64 12.48
N ARG A 75 -2.49 -2.33 13.78
CA ARG A 75 -2.74 -0.97 14.29
C ARG A 75 -1.57 -0.56 15.16
N VAL A 76 -1.10 0.67 14.98
CA VAL A 76 -0.04 1.25 15.81
C VAL A 76 -0.58 2.54 16.39
N PRO A 77 -0.69 2.67 17.72
CA PRO A 77 -1.10 3.91 18.36
C PRO A 77 -0.01 4.97 18.17
N ILE A 78 -0.43 6.20 17.89
CA ILE A 78 0.41 7.39 17.77
C ILE A 78 -0.30 8.54 18.46
N GLU A 79 0.43 9.51 19.00
CA GLU A 79 -0.18 10.72 19.58
C GLU A 79 -0.48 11.79 18.51
N GLY A 80 0.19 11.68 17.37
CA GLY A 80 -0.03 12.55 16.22
C GLY A 80 1.00 12.32 15.12
N LEU A 81 0.92 13.12 14.05
CA LEU A 81 1.83 13.03 12.90
C LEU A 81 3.30 13.31 13.27
N ALA A 82 3.56 14.06 14.34
CA ALA A 82 4.92 14.34 14.82
C ALA A 82 5.63 13.09 15.38
N ASP A 83 4.87 12.08 15.80
CA ASP A 83 5.39 10.79 16.28
C ASP A 83 5.68 9.81 15.12
N LEU A 84 5.55 10.26 13.88
CA LEU A 84 5.91 9.49 12.70
C LEU A 84 7.21 10.01 12.11
N LYS A 85 8.02 9.07 11.63
CA LYS A 85 9.28 9.34 10.95
C LYS A 85 9.36 8.50 9.68
N ILE A 86 9.83 9.10 8.60
CA ILE A 86 10.14 8.36 7.38
C ILE A 86 11.66 8.21 7.31
N ASP A 87 12.14 6.98 7.26
CA ASP A 87 13.55 6.67 7.04
C ASP A 87 13.68 5.84 5.76
N GLY A 88 14.19 6.48 4.71
CA GLY A 88 14.27 5.92 3.37
C GLY A 88 12.91 5.47 2.84
N LEU A 89 12.67 4.15 2.88
CA LEU A 89 11.44 3.49 2.41
C LEU A 89 10.65 2.84 3.55
N ALA A 90 10.89 3.21 4.80
CA ALA A 90 10.15 2.70 5.95
C ALA A 90 9.40 3.83 6.66
N LEU A 91 8.17 3.52 7.08
CA LEU A 91 7.45 4.33 8.06
C LEU A 91 7.78 3.79 9.44
N LEU A 92 8.37 4.64 10.27
CA LEU A 92 8.78 4.36 11.64
C LEU A 92 7.95 5.23 12.58
N ARG A 93 7.85 4.78 13.82
CA ARG A 93 7.44 5.64 14.93
C ARG A 93 8.68 6.33 15.49
N ALA A 94 8.61 7.65 15.66
CA ALA A 94 9.75 8.49 16.02
C ALA A 94 10.26 8.20 17.44
N SER A 95 9.37 7.83 18.36
CA SER A 95 9.73 7.57 19.76
C SER A 95 10.67 6.37 19.97
N ASP A 96 10.50 5.30 19.20
CA ASP A 96 11.15 3.99 19.42
C ASP A 96 11.79 3.40 18.15
N ASP A 97 11.82 4.17 17.06
CA ASP A 97 12.22 3.72 15.71
C ASP A 97 11.52 2.40 15.30
N LEU A 98 10.32 2.12 15.84
CA LEU A 98 9.61 0.89 15.51
C LEU A 98 9.09 0.97 14.08
N ARG A 99 9.49 0.00 13.27
CA ARG A 99 8.98 -0.14 11.90
C ARG A 99 7.49 -0.48 11.92
N ILE A 100 6.69 0.48 11.46
CA ILE A 100 5.24 0.32 11.28
C ILE A 100 5.01 -0.47 10.01
N THR A 101 5.57 0.00 8.89
CA THR A 101 5.43 -0.63 7.57
C THR A 101 6.51 -0.15 6.60
N SER A 102 6.60 -0.83 5.45
CA SER A 102 7.44 -0.42 4.32
C SER A 102 6.63 0.49 3.38
N LEU A 103 7.16 1.67 3.07
CA LEU A 103 6.65 2.63 2.08
C LEU A 103 7.32 2.45 0.71
N SER A 104 7.95 1.31 0.44
CA SER A 104 8.59 1.09 -0.87
C SER A 104 7.60 1.35 -2.01
N GLY A 105 8.06 2.00 -3.09
CA GLY A 105 7.21 2.35 -4.25
C GLY A 105 6.55 1.17 -4.95
N VAL A 106 6.92 -0.06 -4.57
CA VAL A 106 6.28 -1.31 -4.98
C VAL A 106 5.02 -1.60 -4.14
N ALA A 107 5.00 -1.20 -2.87
CA ALA A 107 3.89 -1.43 -1.95
C ALA A 107 2.96 -0.21 -1.82
N ALA A 108 3.51 1.01 -1.84
CA ALA A 108 2.77 2.25 -1.64
C ALA A 108 2.85 3.18 -2.86
N ARG A 109 1.77 3.94 -3.12
CA ARG A 109 1.76 4.93 -4.19
C ARG A 109 2.64 6.13 -3.83
N THR A 110 3.63 6.43 -4.68
CA THR A 110 4.64 7.49 -4.44
C THR A 110 4.04 8.86 -4.15
N SER A 111 2.97 9.27 -4.86
CA SER A 111 2.30 10.55 -4.62
C SER A 111 1.71 10.66 -3.21
N ASP A 112 1.15 9.56 -2.71
CA ASP A 112 0.52 9.52 -1.39
C ASP A 112 1.60 9.47 -0.29
N VAL A 113 2.76 8.86 -0.59
CA VAL A 113 3.95 8.87 0.29
C VAL A 113 4.53 10.28 0.40
N GLU A 114 4.65 11.00 -0.70
CA GLU A 114 5.14 12.39 -0.67
C GLU A 114 4.20 13.31 0.11
N THR A 115 2.88 13.13 -0.07
CA THR A 115 1.87 13.85 0.73
C THR A 115 2.01 13.54 2.22
N LEU A 116 2.32 12.28 2.59
CA LEU A 116 2.59 11.91 3.97
C LEU A 116 3.87 12.57 4.49
N ARG A 117 4.94 12.60 3.68
CA ARG A 117 6.21 13.25 4.03
C ARG A 117 6.01 14.73 4.32
N GLU A 118 5.32 15.44 3.43
CA GLU A 118 4.96 16.86 3.62
C GLU A 118 4.12 17.07 4.89
N ALA A 119 3.14 16.19 5.15
CA ALA A 119 2.30 16.28 6.34
C ALA A 119 3.07 16.02 7.65
N ILE A 120 4.03 15.10 7.65
CA ILE A 120 4.91 14.82 8.80
C ILE A 120 5.85 16.01 9.03
N ALA A 121 6.49 16.53 7.98
CA ALA A 121 7.36 17.69 8.07
C ALA A 121 6.62 18.94 8.60
N ALA A 122 5.40 19.18 8.12
CA ALA A 122 4.56 20.29 8.61
C ALA A 122 4.11 20.13 10.06
N ALA A 123 4.04 18.90 10.58
CA ALA A 123 3.70 18.59 11.96
C ALA A 123 4.93 18.64 12.91
N GLY A 124 6.13 18.92 12.40
CA GLY A 124 7.37 18.93 13.18
C GLY A 124 8.03 17.55 13.35
N GLY A 125 7.56 16.53 12.62
CA GLY A 125 8.22 15.23 12.54
C GLY A 125 9.44 15.25 11.59
N THR A 126 10.26 14.20 11.66
CA THR A 126 11.41 14.02 10.75
C THR A 126 11.00 13.19 9.54
N ALA A 127 11.09 13.78 8.35
CA ALA A 127 10.48 13.26 7.11
C ALA A 127 11.51 12.84 6.05
#